data_AF-A0A949N0X4-F1
#
_entry.id   AF-A0A949N0X4-F1
#
_cell.length_a   1.000
_cell.length_b   1.000
_cell.length_c   1.000
_cell.angle_alpha   90.00
_cell.angle_beta   90.00
_cell.angle_gamma   90.00
#
_symmetry.space_group_name_H-M   'P 1'
#
loop_
_entity.id
_entity.type
_entity.pdbx_description
1 polymer ?
#
loop_
_entity_poly.entity_id
_entity_poly.type
_entity_poly.pdbx_seq_one_letter_code
_entity_poly.pdbx_strand_id
1 'polypeptide(L)'
;MGVDDPGVVAMSDLGVDLRRVLFVPRPRGAWAEAAADLLDGVDLLIVRPPSRAPHGAARKLMDRVRERGIVLIVLTEPRAPWPLPADLSFHLTSSRWTMSSHLDARYVTLRVSGRGEAQHRGEHVVMVPDVRGRAVAR
;
A
#
# COMPACT_ATOMS: atom_id res chain seq x y z
N MET A 1 -0.56 5.87 7.47
CA MET A 1 -1.70 6.48 8.21
C MET A 1 -2.85 5.48 8.32
N GLY A 2 -3.26 5.10 9.53
CA GLY A 2 -4.50 4.33 9.73
C GLY A 2 -4.48 2.86 9.28
N VAL A 3 -3.28 2.27 9.14
CA VAL A 3 -3.13 0.82 8.95
C VAL A 3 -3.08 0.21 10.35
N ASP A 4 -4.00 -0.72 10.67
CA ASP A 4 -4.13 -1.27 12.02
C ASP A 4 -2.92 -2.09 12.45
N ASP A 5 -2.38 -2.88 11.53
CA ASP A 5 -1.11 -3.59 11.68
C ASP A 5 -0.29 -3.38 10.39
N PRO A 6 0.75 -2.54 10.42
CA PRO A 6 1.60 -2.34 9.26
C PRO A 6 2.59 -3.49 9.03
N GLY A 7 2.68 -4.49 9.92
CA GLY A 7 3.62 -5.61 9.77
C GLY A 7 5.07 -5.17 10.00
N VAL A 8 5.34 -4.50 11.12
CA VAL A 8 6.66 -3.90 11.45
C VAL A 8 7.81 -4.91 11.36
N VAL A 9 7.60 -6.14 11.84
CA VAL A 9 8.59 -7.22 11.76
C VAL A 9 8.91 -7.56 10.30
N ALA A 10 7.87 -7.76 9.48
CA ALA A 10 8.05 -8.06 8.06
C ALA A 10 8.72 -6.90 7.31
N MET A 11 8.44 -5.65 7.66
CA MET A 11 9.14 -4.48 7.11
C MET A 11 10.64 -4.53 7.44
N SER A 12 10.99 -4.79 8.70
CA SER A 12 12.39 -4.94 9.12
C SER A 12 13.10 -6.07 8.38
N ASP A 13 12.45 -7.23 8.24
CA ASP A 13 13.01 -8.39 7.55
C ASP A 13 13.21 -8.14 6.04
N LEU A 14 12.37 -7.29 5.45
CA LEU A 14 12.49 -6.82 4.07
C LEU A 14 13.49 -5.64 3.90
N GLY A 15 14.21 -5.26 4.96
CA GLY A 15 15.26 -4.25 4.91
C GLY A 15 14.77 -2.80 5.05
N VAL A 16 13.54 -2.58 5.52
CA VAL A 16 13.06 -1.24 5.85
C VAL A 16 13.76 -0.74 7.12
N ASP A 17 14.51 0.37 7.01
CA ASP A 17 15.09 1.03 8.19
C ASP A 17 13.98 1.71 9.02
N LEU A 18 13.55 1.02 10.07
CA LEU A 18 12.47 1.48 10.94
C LEU A 18 12.76 2.83 11.62
N ARG A 19 14.01 3.28 11.69
CA ARG A 19 14.37 4.62 12.21
C ARG A 19 13.93 5.74 11.28
N ARG A 20 13.61 5.41 10.01
CA ARG A 20 13.13 6.33 8.98
C ARG A 20 11.64 6.16 8.69
N VAL A 21 10.92 5.36 9.50
CA VAL A 21 9.49 5.11 9.33
C VAL A 21 8.68 5.84 10.39
N LEU A 22 7.70 6.61 9.94
CA LEU A 22 6.73 7.26 10.82
C LEU A 22 5.41 6.50 10.81
N PHE A 23 4.96 6.07 11.99
CA PHE A 23 3.62 5.55 12.20
C PHE A 23 2.73 6.60 12.86
N VAL A 24 1.72 7.05 12.12
CA VAL A 24 0.70 7.95 12.69
C VAL A 24 -0.56 7.17 13.03
N PRO A 25 -0.96 7.19 14.32
CA PRO A 25 -2.16 6.49 14.76
C PRO A 25 -3.42 7.15 14.19
N ARG A 26 -4.26 6.33 13.57
CA ARG A 26 -5.64 6.58 13.09
C ARG A 26 -6.09 8.07 13.16
N PRO A 27 -5.76 8.91 12.17
CA PRO A 27 -6.17 10.31 12.13
C PRO A 27 -7.69 10.52 11.93
N ARG A 28 -8.47 9.44 11.74
CA ARG A 28 -9.93 9.44 11.58
C ARG A 28 -10.38 10.50 10.55
N GLY A 29 -11.22 11.46 10.96
CA GLY A 29 -11.77 12.49 10.07
C GLY A 29 -10.70 13.43 9.49
N ALA A 30 -9.59 13.66 10.22
CA ALA A 30 -8.50 14.53 9.82
C ALA A 30 -7.45 13.81 8.92
N TRP A 31 -7.75 12.61 8.40
CA TRP A 31 -6.77 11.81 7.66
C TRP A 31 -6.17 12.53 6.45
N ALA A 32 -6.96 13.33 5.73
CA ALA A 32 -6.51 13.99 4.51
C ALA A 32 -5.60 15.18 4.82
N GLU A 33 -5.91 15.95 5.86
CA GLU A 33 -5.08 17.04 6.35
C GLU A 33 -3.76 16.49 6.89
N ALA A 34 -3.83 15.49 7.78
CA ALA A 34 -2.64 14.85 8.31
C ALA A 34 -1.78 14.18 7.21
N ALA A 35 -2.40 13.63 6.15
CA ALA A 35 -1.65 13.12 5.00
C ALA A 35 -0.96 14.26 4.24
N ALA A 36 -1.64 15.38 4.01
CA ALA A 36 -1.09 16.53 3.29
C ALA A 36 0.11 17.14 4.03
N ASP A 37 0.02 17.28 5.35
CA ASP A 37 1.09 17.83 6.19
C ASP A 37 2.35 16.96 6.18
N LEU A 38 2.18 15.64 6.11
CA LEU A 38 3.29 14.69 6.09
C LEU A 38 4.00 14.59 4.75
N LEU A 39 3.31 14.89 3.64
CA LEU A 39 3.90 14.79 2.31
C LEU A 39 5.18 15.63 2.20
N ASP A 40 5.26 16.79 2.86
CA ASP A 40 6.47 17.63 2.77
C ASP A 40 7.72 17.03 3.43
N GLY A 41 7.58 15.98 4.25
CA GLY A 41 8.68 15.39 5.01
C GLY A 41 9.02 13.95 4.65
N VAL A 42 8.38 13.36 3.63
CA VAL A 42 8.54 11.93 3.30
C VAL A 42 8.68 11.69 1.80
N ASP A 43 9.46 10.67 1.43
CA ASP A 43 9.58 10.21 0.04
C ASP A 43 8.41 9.29 -0.37
N LEU A 44 7.76 8.66 0.63
CA LEU A 44 6.68 7.69 0.44
C LEU A 44 5.65 7.82 1.55
N LEU A 45 4.37 7.87 1.18
CA LEU A 45 3.25 7.91 2.11
C LEU A 45 2.27 6.77 1.82
N ILE A 46 2.00 5.96 2.85
CA ILE A 46 0.94 4.93 2.82
C ILE A 46 -0.27 5.44 3.61
N VAL A 47 -1.44 5.48 2.99
CA VAL A 47 -2.70 5.90 3.65
C VAL A 47 -3.79 4.85 3.48
N ARG A 48 -4.62 4.69 4.51
CA ARG A 48 -5.89 3.96 4.44
C ARG A 48 -7.02 4.92 4.81
N PRO A 49 -7.69 5.56 3.83
CA PRO A 49 -8.82 6.42 4.11
C PRO A 49 -9.90 5.63 4.86
N PRO A 50 -10.48 6.17 5.95
CA PRO A 50 -11.50 5.46 6.73
C PRO A 50 -12.83 5.30 5.99
N SER A 51 -13.03 6.07 4.92
CA SER A 51 -14.19 6.05 4.05
C SER A 51 -13.79 6.53 2.65
N ARG A 52 -14.75 6.59 1.72
CA ARG A 52 -14.50 7.09 0.36
C ARG A 52 -13.91 8.50 0.42
N ALA A 53 -12.70 8.66 -0.12
CA ALA A 53 -12.04 9.95 -0.15
C ALA A 53 -12.84 10.98 -0.97
N PRO A 54 -13.12 12.18 -0.45
CA PRO A 54 -13.70 13.26 -1.23
C PRO A 54 -12.80 13.61 -2.42
N HIS A 55 -13.39 13.89 -3.58
CA HIS A 55 -12.63 14.14 -4.82
C HIS A 55 -11.66 15.33 -4.68
N GLY A 56 -12.09 16.40 -4.00
CA GLY A 56 -11.23 17.57 -3.74
C GLY A 56 -10.04 17.27 -2.84
N ALA A 57 -10.22 16.44 -1.80
CA ALA A 57 -9.13 16.03 -0.92
C ALA A 57 -8.12 15.13 -1.66
N ALA A 58 -8.62 14.16 -2.43
CA ALA A 58 -7.79 13.30 -3.26
C ALA A 58 -6.98 14.11 -4.29
N ARG A 59 -7.59 15.13 -4.91
CA ARG A 59 -6.92 16.00 -5.87
C ARG A 59 -5.80 16.80 -5.23
N LYS A 60 -6.07 17.47 -4.10
CA LYS A 60 -5.05 18.22 -3.35
C LYS A 60 -3.85 17.35 -2.98
N LEU A 61 -4.09 16.12 -2.52
CA LEU A 61 -3.03 15.16 -2.20
C LEU A 61 -2.22 14.79 -3.45
N MET A 62 -2.89 14.44 -4.55
CA MET A 62 -2.21 14.08 -5.80
C MET A 62 -1.41 15.24 -6.41
N ASP A 63 -1.91 16.47 -6.32
CA ASP A 63 -1.20 17.65 -6.80
C ASP A 63 0.10 17.84 -6.00
N ARG A 64 0.06 17.75 -4.66
CA ARG A 64 1.27 17.85 -3.83
C ARG A 64 2.25 16.69 -4.04
N VAL A 65 1.72 15.47 -4.24
CA VAL A 65 2.52 14.28 -4.60
C VAL A 65 3.32 14.53 -5.88
N ARG A 66 2.70 15.12 -6.90
CA ARG A 66 3.37 15.46 -8.17
C ARG A 66 4.37 16.60 -8.02
N GLU A 67 4.00 17.66 -7.30
CA GLU A 67 4.87 18.81 -7.05
C GLU A 67 6.18 18.42 -6.35
N ARG A 68 6.12 17.43 -5.47
CA ARG A 68 7.25 16.98 -4.64
C ARG A 68 7.91 15.69 -5.13
N GLY A 69 7.34 14.99 -6.10
CA GLY A 69 7.86 13.71 -6.59
C GLY A 69 7.73 12.56 -5.57
N ILE A 70 6.68 12.58 -4.75
CA ILE A 70 6.45 11.60 -3.68
C ILE A 70 5.73 10.36 -4.23
N VAL A 71 5.91 9.21 -3.59
CA VAL A 71 5.07 8.02 -3.86
C VAL A 71 3.90 7.96 -2.88
N LEU A 72 2.67 7.99 -3.39
CA LEU A 72 1.45 7.78 -2.59
C LEU A 72 0.87 6.39 -2.83
N ILE A 73 0.83 5.57 -1.78
CA ILE A 73 0.14 4.28 -1.77
C ILE A 73 -1.17 4.43 -1.00
N VAL A 74 -2.28 4.20 -1.68
CA VAL A 74 -3.62 4.27 -1.07
C VAL A 74 -4.18 2.86 -0.92
N LEU A 75 -4.34 2.42 0.32
CA LEU A 75 -5.07 1.20 0.65
C LEU A 75 -6.56 1.52 0.61
N THR A 76 -7.26 0.92 -0.36
CA THR A 76 -8.69 1.17 -0.57
C THR A 76 -9.49 -0.10 -0.38
N GLU A 77 -10.74 0.07 0.04
CA GLU A 77 -11.73 -1.01 0.02
C GLU A 77 -12.49 -0.96 -1.32
N PRO A 78 -12.97 -2.11 -1.85
CA PRO A 78 -13.70 -2.14 -3.12
C PRO A 78 -14.93 -1.21 -3.16
N ARG A 79 -15.57 -0.98 -2.02
CA ARG A 79 -16.74 -0.09 -1.88
C ARG A 79 -16.38 1.40 -1.78
N ALA A 80 -15.10 1.71 -1.57
CA ALA A 80 -14.60 3.07 -1.38
C ALA A 80 -13.30 3.26 -2.18
N PRO A 81 -13.36 3.13 -3.53
CA PRO A 81 -12.17 3.26 -4.36
C PRO A 81 -11.64 4.69 -4.31
N TRP A 82 -10.34 4.83 -4.59
CA TRP A 82 -9.73 6.13 -4.81
C TRP A 82 -10.42 6.82 -5.99
N PRO A 83 -10.83 8.10 -5.85
CA PRO A 83 -11.70 8.75 -6.84
C PRO A 83 -10.96 9.29 -8.07
N LEU A 84 -9.62 9.13 -8.14
CA LEU A 84 -8.78 9.60 -9.23
C LEU A 84 -8.07 8.42 -9.91
N PRO A 85 -7.70 8.54 -11.20
CA PRO A 85 -6.90 7.51 -11.87
C PRO A 85 -5.54 7.32 -11.18
N ALA A 86 -5.25 6.08 -10.79
CA ALA A 86 -3.93 5.70 -10.26
C ALA A 86 -2.97 5.35 -11.40
N ASP A 87 -1.68 5.59 -11.18
CA ASP A 87 -0.63 5.13 -12.11
C ASP A 87 -0.55 3.61 -12.14
N LEU A 88 -0.70 2.99 -10.97
CA LEU A 88 -0.79 1.54 -10.78
C LEU A 88 -1.91 1.22 -9.78
N SER A 89 -2.68 0.18 -10.07
CA SER A 89 -3.69 -0.41 -9.21
C SER A 89 -3.40 -1.89 -9.06
N PHE A 90 -3.29 -2.33 -7.81
CA PHE A 90 -3.07 -3.72 -7.44
C PHE A 90 -4.34 -4.26 -6.77
N HIS A 91 -4.86 -5.35 -7.30
CA HIS A 91 -6.03 -6.03 -6.75
C HIS A 91 -5.69 -7.47 -6.44
N LEU A 92 -5.78 -7.84 -5.17
CA LEU A 92 -5.58 -9.21 -4.73
C LEU A 92 -6.78 -10.07 -5.13
N THR A 93 -6.56 -11.02 -6.04
CA THR A 93 -7.62 -11.91 -6.56
C THR A 93 -7.67 -13.22 -5.79
N SER A 94 -6.53 -13.73 -5.34
CA SER A 94 -6.48 -14.94 -4.52
C SER A 94 -5.27 -14.97 -3.58
N SER A 95 -5.36 -15.77 -2.53
CA SER A 95 -4.26 -16.03 -1.60
C SER A 95 -4.27 -17.51 -1.26
N ARG A 96 -3.11 -18.17 -1.41
CA ARG A 96 -2.90 -19.57 -1.07
C ARG A 96 -1.76 -19.69 -0.07
N TRP A 97 -2.01 -20.38 1.02
CA TRP A 97 -0.99 -20.74 1.98
C TRP A 97 -0.49 -22.15 1.70
N THR A 98 0.82 -22.35 1.80
CA THR A 98 1.45 -23.67 1.79
C THR A 98 2.01 -23.93 3.18
N MET A 99 1.68 -25.08 3.74
CA MET A 99 2.06 -25.46 5.09
C MET A 99 2.43 -26.95 5.13
N SER A 100 3.51 -27.24 5.84
CA SER A 100 3.96 -28.59 6.16
C SER A 100 3.59 -28.90 7.62
N SER A 101 4.45 -28.51 8.56
CA SER A 101 4.21 -28.43 10.01
C SER A 101 4.25 -27.00 10.54
N HIS A 102 4.72 -26.07 9.70
CA HIS A 102 4.80 -24.64 9.91
C HIS A 102 4.36 -23.93 8.63
N LEU A 103 4.26 -22.60 8.70
CA LEU A 103 3.95 -21.79 7.54
C LEU A 103 5.17 -21.72 6.62
N ASP A 104 5.08 -22.38 5.46
CA ASP A 104 6.20 -22.46 4.52
C ASP A 104 6.22 -21.25 3.58
N ALA A 105 5.06 -20.92 3.00
CA ALA A 105 4.94 -19.83 2.03
C ALA A 105 3.50 -19.32 1.93
N ARG A 106 3.38 -18.09 1.45
CA ARG A 106 2.12 -17.51 0.98
C ARG A 106 2.26 -17.08 -0.47
N TYR A 107 1.43 -17.64 -1.33
CA TYR A 107 1.29 -17.18 -2.71
C TYR A 107 0.07 -16.27 -2.81
N VAL A 108 0.26 -15.11 -3.42
CA VAL A 108 -0.78 -14.12 -3.63
C VAL A 108 -0.89 -13.87 -5.13
N THR A 109 -2.10 -14.01 -5.66
CA THR A 109 -2.40 -13.63 -7.03
C THR A 109 -2.89 -12.18 -7.04
N LEU A 110 -2.21 -11.34 -7.80
CA LEU A 110 -2.51 -9.92 -7.96
C LEU A 110 -2.87 -9.64 -9.41
N ARG A 111 -3.98 -8.97 -9.63
CA ARG A 111 -4.26 -8.27 -10.88
C ARG A 111 -3.66 -6.89 -10.82
N VAL A 112 -2.80 -6.58 -11.79
CA VAL A 112 -2.16 -5.26 -11.93
C VAL A 112 -2.81 -4.55 -13.12
N SER A 113 -3.06 -3.26 -12.96
CA SER A 113 -3.53 -2.38 -14.02
C SER A 113 -3.00 -0.97 -13.80
N GLY A 114 -2.89 -0.18 -14.86
CA GLY A 114 -2.33 1.16 -14.73
C GLY A 114 -2.23 1.89 -16.05
N ARG A 115 -1.40 2.94 -16.04
CA ARG A 115 -1.02 3.68 -17.25
C ARG A 115 0.31 3.17 -17.81
N GLY A 116 0.59 3.45 -19.09
CA GLY A 116 1.85 3.05 -19.73
C GLY A 116 2.00 1.54 -19.88
N GLU A 117 3.15 0.99 -19.51
CA GLU A 117 3.45 -0.45 -19.55
C GLU A 117 2.44 -1.31 -18.76
N ALA A 118 1.80 -0.73 -17.72
CA ALA A 118 0.77 -1.40 -16.93
C ALA A 118 -0.65 -1.29 -17.54
N GLN A 119 -0.79 -0.75 -18.75
CA GLN A 119 -2.08 -0.67 -19.44
C GLN A 119 -2.63 -2.06 -19.77
N HIS A 120 -1.76 -3.03 -20.01
CA HIS A 120 -2.15 -4.43 -20.15
C HIS A 120 -2.47 -5.01 -18.77
N ARG A 121 -3.74 -5.36 -18.53
CA ARG A 121 -4.15 -6.05 -17.31
C ARG A 121 -3.47 -7.40 -17.24
N GLY A 122 -2.50 -7.54 -16.34
CA GLY A 122 -1.80 -8.78 -16.05
C GLY A 122 -2.26 -9.40 -14.75
N GLU A 123 -2.26 -10.73 -14.69
CA GLU A 123 -2.37 -11.46 -13.44
C GLU A 123 -1.00 -12.04 -13.07
N HIS A 124 -0.54 -11.74 -11.87
CA HIS A 124 0.80 -12.07 -11.39
C HIS A 124 0.69 -12.85 -10.09
N VAL A 125 1.43 -13.95 -9.98
CA VAL A 125 1.58 -14.68 -8.73
C VAL A 125 2.85 -14.21 -8.04
N VAL A 126 2.70 -13.67 -6.84
CA VAL A 126 3.79 -13.18 -6.00
C VAL A 126 3.83 -14.01 -4.74
N MET A 127 5.02 -14.46 -4.35
CA MET A 127 5.22 -15.07 -3.04
C MET A 127 5.45 -13.94 -2.02
N VAL A 128 4.62 -13.92 -0.99
CA VAL A 128 4.74 -12.98 0.13
C VAL A 128 5.63 -13.64 1.17
N PRO A 129 6.48 -12.86 1.88
CA PRO A 129 7.28 -13.38 2.97
C PRO A 129 6.46 -14.19 3.98
N ASP A 130 7.06 -15.27 4.48
CA ASP A 130 6.51 -16.07 5.58
C ASP A 130 6.39 -15.23 6.87
N VAL A 131 5.84 -15.81 7.95
CA VAL A 131 5.76 -15.13 9.28
C VAL A 131 7.13 -14.75 9.87
N ARG A 132 8.23 -15.16 9.24
CA ARG A 132 9.62 -14.80 9.57
C ARG A 132 10.24 -13.88 8.53
N GLY A 133 9.44 -13.26 7.66
CA GLY A 133 9.90 -12.29 6.67
C GLY A 133 10.60 -12.91 5.45
N ARG A 134 10.58 -14.24 5.27
CA ARG A 134 11.38 -14.90 4.22
C ARG A 134 10.56 -15.15 2.96
N ALA A 135 11.08 -14.71 1.83
CA ALA A 135 10.58 -15.03 0.50
C ALA A 135 11.58 -15.98 -0.19
N VAL A 136 11.54 -17.28 0.12
CA VAL A 136 12.39 -18.28 -0.56
C VAL A 136 11.55 -19.08 -1.54
N ALA A 137 11.77 -18.86 -2.84
CA ALA A 137 11.22 -19.73 -3.87
C ALA A 137 12.03 -21.04 -3.87
N ARG A 138 11.34 -22.18 -3.81
CA ARG A 138 11.98 -23.49 -4.05
C ARG A 138 12.23 -23.68 -5.54
#